data_AF-A0A1F1F9K4-F1
#
_entry.id   AF-A0A1F1F9K4-F1
#
_cell.length_a   1.000
_cell.length_b   1.000
_cell.length_c   1.000
_cell.angle_alpha   90.00
_cell.angle_beta   90.00
_cell.angle_gamma   90.00
#
_symmetry.space_group_name_H-M   'P 1'
#
loop_
_entity.id
_entity.type
_entity.pdbx_description
1 polymer ?
#
loop_
_entity_poly.entity_id
_entity_poly.type
_entity_poly.pdbx_seq_one_letter_code
_entity_poly.pdbx_strand_id
1 'polypeptide(L)'
;MMMAPFGLAPFSEEDIARLREQADGKGDWDPDANQRGIGDCYLLATLQGYSRTEDGQQKLRDQVRWDEGKGCFVVTLYDNGKPVDVDVDDYYSGGTKDHQGRPTLMSIYERAYGQHFGFQDLADGGRAVDTIPQITHSKSYSVDTWGSEPGWFGLTFPKEDHKYDQSEWNNIKSAVDSGQVVVASTRGGSFGNGDTVNAATDTNGDGKIDTKNPGVNGEAPDQETECRLVGGDYDHDSKTEKSSHAYTVVDIDDEYVTLRNPWGGNDTPNDGRKDGGLIRITREDYEKHFARTDIGQVP
;
A
#
# COMPACT_ATOMS: atom_id res chain seq x y z
N MET A 1 -24.16 5.06 17.59
CA MET A 1 -23.10 4.03 17.50
C MET A 1 -23.53 3.01 16.47
N MET A 2 -23.17 3.21 15.19
CA MET A 2 -23.27 2.15 14.20
C MET A 2 -22.11 1.19 14.45
N MET A 3 -22.41 -0.08 14.67
CA MET A 3 -21.39 -1.13 14.79
C MET A 3 -20.67 -1.25 13.45
N ALA A 4 -19.34 -1.21 13.48
CA ALA A 4 -18.52 -1.42 12.28
C ALA A 4 -18.81 -2.81 11.70
N PRO A 5 -19.13 -2.94 10.39
CA PRO A 5 -19.54 -4.20 9.77
C PRO A 5 -18.46 -5.30 9.71
N PHE A 6 -17.28 -5.10 10.30
CA PHE A 6 -16.11 -6.00 10.19
C PHE A 6 -15.67 -6.68 11.50
N GLY A 7 -16.45 -6.54 12.58
CA GLY A 7 -16.25 -7.23 13.86
C GLY A 7 -14.95 -6.88 14.59
N LEU A 8 -14.96 -6.99 15.92
CA LEU A 8 -13.76 -6.84 16.76
C LEU A 8 -13.40 -8.21 17.32
N ALA A 9 -12.11 -8.51 17.38
CA ALA A 9 -11.58 -9.73 17.99
C ALA A 9 -10.52 -9.34 19.04
N PRO A 10 -10.57 -9.94 20.24
CA PRO A 10 -9.54 -9.72 21.24
C PRO A 10 -8.24 -10.39 20.82
N PHE A 11 -7.10 -9.86 21.29
CA PHE A 11 -5.83 -10.59 21.16
C PHE A 11 -5.81 -11.81 22.09
N SER A 12 -5.32 -12.93 21.59
CA SER A 12 -4.95 -14.06 22.46
C SER A 12 -3.64 -13.78 23.20
N GLU A 13 -3.33 -14.54 24.25
CA GLU A 13 -2.02 -14.44 24.93
C GLU A 13 -0.84 -14.69 23.98
N GLU A 14 -1.02 -15.61 23.02
CA GLU A 14 -0.04 -15.88 21.97
C GLU A 14 0.13 -14.71 21.01
N ASP A 15 -0.98 -14.05 20.63
CA ASP A 15 -0.93 -12.83 19.82
C ASP A 15 -0.18 -11.72 20.54
N ILE A 16 -0.48 -11.49 21.83
CA ILE A 16 0.20 -10.47 22.63
C ILE A 16 1.70 -10.75 22.67
N ALA A 17 2.11 -12.00 22.98
CA ALA A 17 3.52 -12.37 23.05
C ALA A 17 4.24 -12.11 21.71
N ARG A 18 3.66 -12.57 20.60
CA ARG A 18 4.24 -12.40 19.26
C ARG A 18 4.27 -10.94 18.82
N LEU A 19 3.20 -10.18 19.03
CA LEU A 19 3.12 -8.76 18.65
C LEU A 19 4.08 -7.91 19.48
N ARG A 20 4.33 -8.28 20.75
CA ARG A 20 5.39 -7.68 21.57
C ARG A 20 6.78 -7.96 21.00
N GLU A 21 7.06 -9.20 20.60
CA GLU A 21 8.32 -9.53 19.95
C GLU A 21 8.51 -8.75 18.64
N GLN A 22 7.44 -8.59 17.85
CA GLN A 22 7.46 -7.71 16.68
C GLN A 22 7.77 -6.27 17.12
N ALA A 23 7.04 -5.68 18.06
CA ALA A 23 7.27 -4.29 18.48
C ALA A 23 8.70 -4.05 18.98
N ASP A 24 9.27 -5.02 19.70
CA ASP A 24 10.64 -4.99 20.23
C ASP A 24 11.73 -5.28 19.18
N GLY A 25 11.37 -5.62 17.94
CA GLY A 25 12.31 -5.97 16.87
C GLY A 25 12.96 -7.35 17.03
N LYS A 26 12.39 -8.22 17.86
CA LYS A 26 12.86 -9.60 18.11
C LYS A 26 12.07 -10.66 17.34
N GLY A 27 10.86 -10.31 16.91
CA GLY A 27 9.94 -11.18 16.20
C GLY A 27 9.95 -10.94 14.70
N ASP A 28 9.49 -11.96 13.98
CA ASP A 28 9.37 -11.92 12.52
C ASP A 28 8.39 -10.83 12.06
N TRP A 29 8.77 -10.10 11.02
CA TRP A 29 7.93 -9.08 10.40
C TRP A 29 7.33 -9.64 9.13
N ASP A 30 5.99 -9.68 9.04
CA ASP A 30 5.30 -10.05 7.81
C ASP A 30 5.04 -8.78 6.97
N PRO A 31 5.84 -8.51 5.92
CA PRO A 31 5.59 -7.38 5.02
C PRO A 31 4.37 -7.61 4.12
N ASP A 32 3.85 -8.84 4.05
CA ASP A 32 2.79 -9.29 3.15
C ASP A 32 1.42 -9.34 3.85
N ALA A 33 1.26 -8.71 5.02
CA ALA A 33 -0.05 -8.62 5.65
C ALA A 33 -1.01 -7.85 4.72
N ASN A 34 -2.09 -8.54 4.33
CA ASN A 34 -2.95 -8.12 3.23
C ASN A 34 -4.26 -7.52 3.73
N GLN A 35 -4.69 -6.45 3.07
CA GLN A 35 -6.01 -5.88 3.18
C GLN A 35 -7.08 -6.95 2.91
N ARG A 36 -8.16 -6.87 3.69
CA ARG A 36 -9.31 -7.77 3.59
C ARG A 36 -10.58 -6.99 3.34
N GLY A 37 -11.54 -7.01 4.26
CA GLY A 37 -12.87 -6.44 4.02
C GLY A 37 -12.94 -4.91 4.11
N ILE A 38 -11.91 -4.24 4.63
CA ILE A 38 -11.91 -2.81 4.93
C ILE A 38 -11.33 -2.04 3.73
N GLY A 39 -11.93 -0.90 3.36
CA GLY A 39 -11.54 -0.05 2.23
C GLY A 39 -10.33 0.88 2.47
N ASP A 40 -9.36 0.45 3.28
CA ASP A 40 -8.21 1.21 3.76
C ASP A 40 -6.92 0.99 2.96
N CYS A 41 -7.01 0.85 1.63
CA CYS A 41 -5.89 0.38 0.81
C CYS A 41 -4.71 1.34 0.86
N TYR A 42 -5.01 2.63 1.01
CA TYR A 42 -4.05 3.71 1.20
C TYR A 42 -3.20 3.52 2.46
N LEU A 43 -3.80 3.03 3.56
CA LEU A 43 -3.11 2.76 4.81
C LEU A 43 -2.23 1.52 4.66
N LEU A 44 -2.78 0.43 4.11
CA LEU A 44 -2.04 -0.82 3.97
C LEU A 44 -0.88 -0.69 2.98
N ALA A 45 -1.09 -0.05 1.83
CA ALA A 45 0.00 0.22 0.89
C ALA A 45 1.11 1.09 1.51
N THR A 46 0.74 2.01 2.41
CA THR A 46 1.72 2.82 3.15
C THR A 46 2.51 1.98 4.16
N LEU A 47 1.82 1.15 4.97
CA LEU A 47 2.46 0.27 5.96
C LEU A 47 3.34 -0.79 5.27
N GLN A 48 2.90 -1.36 4.16
CA GLN A 48 3.68 -2.25 3.31
C GLN A 48 4.90 -1.53 2.72
N GLY A 49 4.76 -0.26 2.33
CA GLY A 49 5.89 0.57 1.88
C GLY A 49 6.97 0.74 2.94
N TYR A 50 6.60 1.06 4.18
CA TYR A 50 7.54 1.08 5.31
C TYR A 50 8.16 -0.29 5.59
N SER A 51 7.41 -1.36 5.36
CA SER A 51 7.85 -2.73 5.65
C SER A 51 8.96 -3.25 4.73
N ARG A 52 9.22 -2.56 3.61
CA ARG A 52 10.20 -2.96 2.60
C ARG A 52 11.65 -2.89 3.10
N THR A 53 11.93 -2.08 4.11
CA THR A 53 13.30 -1.84 4.59
C THR A 53 13.39 -1.99 6.10
N GLU A 54 14.56 -2.34 6.62
CA GLU A 54 14.79 -2.43 8.06
C GLU A 54 14.53 -1.08 8.76
N ASP A 55 14.98 0.02 8.16
CA ASP A 55 14.77 1.38 8.69
C ASP A 55 13.28 1.76 8.71
N GLY A 56 12.53 1.38 7.66
CA GLY A 56 11.09 1.61 7.61
C GLY A 56 10.32 0.77 8.62
N GLN A 57 10.70 -0.50 8.81
CA GLN A 57 10.15 -1.35 9.87
C GLN A 57 10.46 -0.77 11.25
N GLN A 58 11.71 -0.34 11.49
CA GLN A 58 12.10 0.29 12.75
C GLN A 58 11.29 1.57 12.99
N LYS A 59 11.06 2.38 11.95
CA LYS A 59 10.23 3.58 12.06
C LYS A 59 8.81 3.27 12.53
N LEU A 60 8.23 2.15 12.07
CA LEU A 60 6.93 1.66 12.54
C LEU A 60 7.00 1.11 13.97
N ARG A 61 8.07 0.41 14.35
CA ARG A 61 8.27 -0.06 15.73
C ARG A 61 8.36 1.08 16.72
N ASP A 62 9.05 2.16 16.36
CA ASP A 62 9.23 3.33 17.22
C ASP A 62 7.91 3.98 17.65
N GLN A 63 6.80 3.74 16.95
CA GLN A 63 5.49 4.29 17.31
C GLN A 63 4.66 3.34 18.18
N VAL A 64 5.08 2.08 18.35
CA VAL A 64 4.29 1.05 19.03
C VAL A 64 5.03 0.57 20.28
N ARG A 65 4.32 0.58 21.41
CA ARG A 65 4.84 0.04 22.68
C ARG A 65 3.78 -0.79 23.38
N TRP A 66 4.21 -1.75 24.19
CA TRP A 66 3.31 -2.46 25.12
C TRP A 66 3.25 -1.72 26.46
N ASP A 67 2.04 -1.48 26.98
CA ASP A 67 1.83 -0.94 28.31
C ASP A 67 1.35 -2.04 29.26
N GLU A 68 2.26 -2.54 30.12
CA GLU A 68 1.96 -3.59 31.10
C GLU A 68 0.89 -3.17 32.12
N GLY A 69 0.79 -1.88 32.44
CA GLY A 69 -0.18 -1.37 33.40
C GLY A 69 -1.60 -1.35 32.84
N LYS A 70 -1.73 -1.15 31.52
CA LYS A 70 -3.01 -1.16 30.81
C LYS A 70 -3.36 -2.52 30.20
N GLY A 71 -2.36 -3.36 29.94
CA GLY A 71 -2.54 -4.63 29.23
C GLY A 71 -2.90 -4.44 27.76
N CYS A 72 -2.39 -3.40 27.11
CA CYS A 72 -2.65 -3.08 25.71
C CYS A 72 -1.42 -2.55 24.98
N PHE A 73 -1.48 -2.54 23.65
CA PHE A 73 -0.52 -1.80 22.83
C PHE A 73 -0.90 -0.32 22.82
N VAL A 74 0.09 0.56 22.80
CA VAL A 74 -0.09 2.00 22.59
C VAL A 74 0.60 2.38 21.30
N VAL A 75 -0.18 2.91 20.36
CA VAL A 75 0.29 3.39 19.06
C VAL A 75 0.30 4.91 19.07
N THR A 76 1.45 5.50 18.74
CA THR A 76 1.57 6.95 18.56
C THR A 76 1.18 7.30 17.13
N LEU A 77 0.02 7.94 16.95
CA LEU A 77 -0.38 8.57 15.70
C LEU A 77 -0.14 10.08 15.76
N TYR A 78 -0.33 10.77 14.66
CA TYR A 78 -0.15 12.21 14.57
C TYR A 78 -1.37 12.87 13.93
N ASP A 79 -2.04 13.73 14.69
CA ASP A 79 -3.14 14.55 14.20
C ASP A 79 -2.69 16.02 14.19
N ASN A 80 -2.75 16.63 13.00
CA ASN A 80 -2.26 17.98 12.78
C ASN A 80 -0.81 18.19 13.28
N GLY A 81 0.04 17.17 13.09
CA GLY A 81 1.45 17.15 13.50
C GLY A 81 1.68 16.98 15.01
N LYS A 82 0.64 16.74 15.80
CA LYS A 82 0.75 16.50 17.25
C LYS A 82 0.63 15.01 17.55
N PRO A 83 1.49 14.44 18.41
CA PRO A 83 1.40 13.04 18.77
C PRO A 83 0.12 12.76 19.58
N VAL A 84 -0.52 11.63 19.28
CA VAL A 84 -1.70 11.10 19.94
C VAL A 84 -1.43 9.64 20.26
N ASP A 85 -1.45 9.29 21.55
CA ASP A 85 -1.36 7.90 22.00
C ASP A 85 -2.75 7.23 21.92
N VAL A 86 -2.81 6.11 21.21
CA VAL A 86 -4.03 5.31 21.04
C VAL A 86 -3.84 3.95 21.68
N ASP A 87 -4.69 3.62 22.65
CA ASP A 87 -4.68 2.33 23.35
C ASP A 87 -5.43 1.27 22.51
N VAL A 88 -4.74 0.18 22.16
CA VAL A 88 -5.19 -0.90 21.27
C VAL A 88 -5.11 -2.24 22.00
N ASP A 89 -6.28 -2.80 22.35
CA ASP A 89 -6.44 -4.08 23.07
C ASP A 89 -7.18 -5.16 22.25
N ASP A 90 -7.61 -4.81 21.04
CA ASP A 90 -8.29 -5.68 20.07
C ASP A 90 -7.84 -5.36 18.63
N TYR A 91 -8.42 -6.05 17.65
CA TYR A 91 -8.19 -5.79 16.23
C TYR A 91 -9.46 -6.05 15.41
N TYR A 92 -9.49 -5.58 14.17
CA TYR A 92 -10.61 -5.86 13.27
C TYR A 92 -10.57 -7.31 12.78
N SER A 93 -11.64 -8.06 13.07
CA SER A 93 -11.72 -9.47 12.68
C SER A 93 -11.72 -9.66 11.16
N GLY A 94 -12.33 -8.72 10.42
CA GLY A 94 -12.29 -8.65 8.96
C GLY A 94 -11.16 -7.79 8.37
N GLY A 95 -10.26 -7.27 9.20
CA GLY A 95 -9.12 -6.44 8.78
C GLY A 95 -7.84 -7.21 8.48
N THR A 96 -6.75 -6.50 8.25
CA THR A 96 -5.45 -7.04 7.82
C THR A 96 -4.89 -8.11 8.76
N LYS A 97 -4.26 -9.14 8.20
CA LYS A 97 -3.64 -10.27 8.91
C LYS A 97 -2.54 -10.89 8.06
N ASP A 98 -1.67 -11.66 8.70
CA ASP A 98 -0.71 -12.53 8.01
C ASP A 98 -1.40 -13.65 7.21
N HIS A 99 -0.61 -14.38 6.44
CA HIS A 99 -1.03 -15.54 5.66
C HIS A 99 -1.64 -16.69 6.50
N GLN A 100 -1.33 -16.75 7.80
CA GLN A 100 -1.92 -17.70 8.76
C GLN A 100 -3.22 -17.19 9.39
N GLY A 101 -3.64 -15.96 9.06
CA GLY A 101 -4.83 -15.34 9.62
C GLY A 101 -4.64 -14.78 11.03
N ARG A 102 -3.41 -14.51 11.45
CA ARG A 102 -3.07 -13.91 12.74
C ARG A 102 -2.87 -12.39 12.58
N PRO A 103 -3.23 -11.57 13.59
CA PRO A 103 -2.98 -10.13 13.54
C PRO A 103 -1.48 -9.80 13.48
N THR A 104 -1.08 -8.70 12.87
CA THR A 104 0.32 -8.23 12.84
C THR A 104 0.40 -6.82 13.42
N LEU A 105 1.59 -6.22 13.47
CA LEU A 105 1.68 -4.79 13.76
C LEU A 105 0.87 -3.93 12.79
N MET A 106 0.68 -4.35 11.54
CA MET A 106 -0.23 -3.66 10.63
C MET A 106 -1.69 -3.70 11.11
N SER A 107 -2.14 -4.80 11.72
CA SER A 107 -3.48 -4.90 12.33
C SER A 107 -3.63 -3.96 13.52
N ILE A 108 -2.56 -3.76 14.29
CA ILE A 108 -2.51 -2.78 15.39
C ILE A 108 -2.63 -1.35 14.83
N TYR A 109 -1.92 -1.02 13.75
CA TYR A 109 -2.02 0.28 13.07
C TYR A 109 -3.41 0.52 12.47
N GLU A 110 -3.96 -0.46 11.74
CA GLU A 110 -5.32 -0.42 11.19
C GLU A 110 -6.34 -0.14 12.29
N ARG A 111 -6.20 -0.82 13.43
CA ARG A 111 -7.06 -0.62 14.59
C ARG A 111 -6.90 0.76 15.21
N ALA A 112 -5.67 1.20 15.48
CA ALA A 112 -5.39 2.51 16.06
C ALA A 112 -5.93 3.65 15.18
N TYR A 113 -5.71 3.54 13.86
CA TYR A 113 -6.18 4.53 12.90
C TYR A 113 -7.71 4.63 12.93
N GLY A 114 -8.41 3.49 12.88
CA GLY A 114 -9.87 3.47 12.97
C GLY A 114 -10.44 3.91 14.34
N GLN A 115 -9.71 3.73 15.45
CA GLN A 115 -10.09 4.27 16.76
C GLN A 115 -9.97 5.79 16.81
N HIS A 116 -8.92 6.35 16.22
CA HIS A 116 -8.60 7.76 16.35
C HIS A 116 -9.30 8.64 15.30
N PHE A 117 -9.17 8.30 14.01
CA PHE A 117 -9.76 9.05 12.90
C PHE A 117 -11.19 8.61 12.59
N GLY A 118 -11.57 7.41 13.05
CA GLY A 118 -12.92 6.87 12.88
C GLY A 118 -12.99 5.80 11.80
N PHE A 119 -13.86 4.80 12.03
CA PHE A 119 -13.99 3.66 11.13
C PHE A 119 -14.52 4.03 9.73
N GLN A 120 -15.39 5.04 9.64
CA GLN A 120 -15.89 5.51 8.34
C GLN A 120 -14.75 6.08 7.51
N ASP A 121 -13.94 6.98 8.07
CA ASP A 121 -12.79 7.58 7.40
C ASP A 121 -11.70 6.54 7.07
N LEU A 122 -11.56 5.49 7.89
CA LEU A 122 -10.72 4.34 7.56
C LEU A 122 -11.25 3.60 6.32
N ALA A 123 -12.55 3.36 6.23
CA ALA A 123 -13.17 2.52 5.21
C ALA A 123 -13.60 3.25 3.93
N ASP A 124 -13.64 4.59 3.91
CA ASP A 124 -14.09 5.43 2.79
C ASP A 124 -12.94 5.86 1.86
N GLY A 125 -11.80 5.18 1.95
CA GLY A 125 -10.60 5.52 1.21
C GLY A 125 -9.85 6.72 1.78
N GLY A 126 -8.69 7.03 1.20
CA GLY A 126 -7.76 8.01 1.73
C GLY A 126 -6.55 8.17 0.81
N ARG A 127 -5.56 8.94 1.24
CA ARG A 127 -4.33 9.19 0.47
C ARG A 127 -3.10 8.88 1.30
N ALA A 128 -2.12 8.25 0.67
CA ALA A 128 -0.85 7.93 1.32
C ALA A 128 -0.09 9.19 1.73
N VAL A 129 -0.18 10.29 0.94
CA VAL A 129 0.43 11.58 1.32
C VAL A 129 -0.04 12.08 2.68
N ASP A 130 -1.30 11.83 3.05
CA ASP A 130 -1.84 12.27 4.35
C ASP A 130 -1.53 11.22 5.43
N THR A 131 -1.51 9.95 5.05
CA THR A 131 -1.29 8.83 5.98
C THR A 131 0.13 8.77 6.50
N ILE A 132 1.13 8.94 5.63
CA ILE A 132 2.54 8.94 6.01
C ILE A 132 2.82 9.85 7.23
N PRO A 133 2.47 11.16 7.21
CA PRO A 133 2.69 12.01 8.37
C PRO A 133 1.81 11.60 9.56
N GLN A 134 0.61 11.07 9.35
CA GLN A 134 -0.28 10.62 10.41
C GLN A 134 0.25 9.39 11.18
N ILE A 135 1.00 8.50 10.52
CA ILE A 135 1.49 7.27 11.16
C ILE A 135 2.91 7.40 11.72
N THR A 136 3.77 8.26 11.16
CA THR A 136 5.20 8.31 11.54
C THR A 136 5.78 9.72 11.74
N HIS A 137 4.95 10.76 11.58
CA HIS A 137 5.36 12.17 11.52
C HIS A 137 6.38 12.48 10.42
N SER A 138 6.55 11.58 9.45
CA SER A 138 7.41 11.81 8.30
C SER A 138 6.81 12.84 7.35
N LYS A 139 7.68 13.56 6.63
CA LYS A 139 7.25 14.40 5.51
C LYS A 139 6.87 13.52 4.33
N SER A 140 5.86 13.98 3.59
CA SER A 140 5.39 13.36 2.37
C SER A 140 5.08 14.43 1.31
N TYR A 141 5.08 14.01 0.05
CA TYR A 141 4.69 14.84 -1.09
C TYR A 141 4.20 13.93 -2.22
N SER A 142 3.63 14.53 -3.27
CA SER A 142 3.11 13.80 -4.43
C SER A 142 3.81 14.22 -5.71
N VAL A 143 3.96 13.26 -6.61
CA VAL A 143 4.36 13.44 -8.01
C VAL A 143 3.18 12.99 -8.85
N ASP A 144 2.69 13.86 -9.73
CA ASP A 144 1.43 13.65 -10.44
C ASP A 144 1.71 13.72 -11.95
N THR A 145 0.98 12.97 -12.77
CA THR A 145 1.08 12.97 -14.26
C THR A 145 0.53 14.25 -14.92
N TRP A 146 0.50 15.36 -14.18
CA TRP A 146 -0.04 16.63 -14.61
C TRP A 146 1.07 17.47 -15.24
N GLY A 147 1.27 17.28 -16.53
CA GLY A 147 2.14 18.13 -17.32
C GLY A 147 1.65 19.59 -17.41
N SER A 148 2.59 20.50 -17.67
CA SER A 148 2.30 21.87 -18.10
C SER A 148 2.63 22.04 -19.58
N GLU A 149 1.64 21.96 -20.48
CA GLU A 149 1.83 22.37 -21.87
C GLU A 149 1.85 23.92 -21.95
N PRO A 150 2.86 24.54 -22.62
CA PRO A 150 2.83 25.97 -22.89
C PRO A 150 1.70 26.28 -23.89
N GLY A 151 0.68 27.02 -23.43
CA GLY A 151 -0.40 27.52 -24.29
C GLY A 151 0.07 28.63 -25.24
N TRP A 152 -0.74 28.94 -26.26
CA TRP A 152 -0.48 29.96 -27.30
C TRP A 152 -0.54 31.40 -26.75
N PHE A 153 0.23 31.74 -25.72
CA PHE A 153 0.67 33.10 -25.33
C PHE A 153 1.69 33.03 -24.16
N GLY A 154 2.29 31.86 -23.88
CA GLY A 154 3.22 31.69 -22.76
C GLY A 154 2.54 31.48 -21.39
N LEU A 155 1.23 31.23 -21.38
CA LEU A 155 0.50 30.77 -20.18
C LEU A 155 0.54 29.24 -20.15
N THR A 156 1.06 28.66 -19.07
CA THR A 156 1.00 27.22 -18.82
C THR A 156 -0.38 26.85 -18.29
N PHE A 157 -1.06 25.92 -18.95
CA PHE A 157 -2.32 25.36 -18.46
C PHE A 157 -2.05 23.93 -17.98
N PRO A 158 -2.45 23.55 -16.75
CA PRO A 158 -2.33 22.17 -16.29
C PRO A 158 -3.17 21.28 -17.20
N LYS A 159 -2.55 20.25 -17.75
CA LYS A 159 -3.25 19.24 -18.56
C LYS A 159 -2.73 17.88 -18.14
N GLU A 160 -3.65 17.02 -17.74
CA GLU A 160 -3.37 15.61 -17.50
C GLU A 160 -3.01 14.97 -18.86
N ASP A 161 -1.73 14.75 -19.09
CA ASP A 161 -1.21 14.10 -20.30
C ASP A 161 -0.93 12.61 -20.07
N HIS A 162 -1.19 12.13 -18.85
CA HIS A 162 -0.94 10.78 -18.38
C HIS A 162 0.51 10.37 -18.65
N LYS A 163 1.47 11.25 -18.37
CA LYS A 163 2.90 10.95 -18.49
C LYS A 163 3.65 11.50 -17.29
N TYR A 164 4.70 10.79 -16.91
CA TYR A 164 5.72 11.35 -16.02
C TYR A 164 6.88 11.83 -16.89
N ASP A 165 7.36 13.05 -16.63
CA ASP A 165 8.58 13.51 -17.29
C ASP A 165 9.82 12.79 -16.72
N GLN A 166 10.97 12.95 -17.39
CA GLN A 166 12.20 12.27 -16.97
C GLN A 166 12.64 12.66 -15.55
N SER A 167 12.39 13.90 -15.12
CA SER A 167 12.74 14.36 -13.78
C SER A 167 11.83 13.74 -12.71
N GLU A 168 10.55 13.58 -13.03
CA GLU A 168 9.57 12.89 -12.19
C GLU A 168 9.90 11.41 -12.05
N TRP A 169 10.18 10.72 -13.16
CA TRP A 169 10.66 9.34 -13.15
C TRP A 169 11.94 9.18 -12.33
N ASN A 170 12.91 10.08 -12.50
CA ASN A 170 14.14 10.05 -11.72
C ASN A 170 13.87 10.26 -10.22
N ASN A 171 12.90 11.10 -9.86
CA ASN A 171 12.52 11.34 -8.49
C ASN A 171 11.89 10.10 -7.85
N ILE A 172 10.88 9.52 -8.51
CA ILE A 172 10.19 8.31 -8.02
C ILE A 172 11.19 7.16 -7.91
N LYS A 173 12.02 6.93 -8.93
CA LYS A 173 13.06 5.89 -8.89
C LYS A 173 14.04 6.11 -7.75
N SER A 174 14.53 7.35 -7.57
CA SER A 174 15.45 7.66 -6.47
C SER A 174 14.82 7.42 -5.09
N ALA A 175 13.52 7.71 -4.94
CA ALA A 175 12.78 7.41 -3.71
C ALA A 175 12.71 5.90 -3.46
N VAL A 176 12.36 5.10 -4.48
CA VAL A 176 12.33 3.63 -4.39
C VAL A 176 13.72 3.07 -4.05
N ASP A 177 14.76 3.50 -4.74
CA ASP A 177 16.15 3.03 -4.55
C ASP A 177 16.72 3.41 -3.18
N SER A 178 16.29 4.54 -2.61
CA SER A 178 16.73 5.00 -1.29
C SER A 178 15.90 4.44 -0.13
N GLY A 179 14.98 3.52 -0.40
CA GLY A 179 14.17 2.88 0.64
C GLY A 179 13.07 3.76 1.22
N GLN A 180 12.69 4.85 0.52
CA GLN A 180 11.54 5.67 0.90
C GLN A 180 10.23 4.92 0.64
N VAL A 181 9.17 5.37 1.31
CA VAL A 181 7.82 4.86 1.07
C VAL A 181 7.29 5.46 -0.22
N VAL A 182 6.90 4.63 -1.18
CA VAL A 182 6.36 5.08 -2.46
C VAL A 182 5.05 4.34 -2.72
N VAL A 183 3.95 5.09 -2.86
CA VAL A 183 2.59 4.56 -3.04
C VAL A 183 1.95 5.17 -4.28
N ALA A 184 1.58 4.32 -5.23
CA ALA A 184 0.90 4.71 -6.45
C ALA A 184 -0.62 4.68 -6.24
N SER A 185 -1.34 5.67 -6.79
CA SER A 185 -2.80 5.73 -6.74
C SER A 185 -3.40 5.62 -8.12
N THR A 186 -4.44 4.78 -8.26
CA THR A 186 -5.23 4.70 -9.50
C THR A 186 -6.29 5.81 -9.60
N ARG A 187 -6.41 6.67 -8.58
CA ARG A 187 -7.29 7.84 -8.62
C ARG A 187 -6.80 8.82 -9.68
N GLY A 188 -7.68 9.18 -10.62
CA GLY A 188 -7.34 10.03 -11.77
C GLY A 188 -6.74 9.26 -12.96
N GLY A 189 -6.46 7.96 -12.80
CA GLY A 189 -6.00 7.11 -13.90
C GLY A 189 -7.03 6.90 -15.01
N SER A 190 -6.55 6.58 -16.20
CA SER A 190 -7.36 6.35 -17.39
C SER A 190 -7.73 4.87 -17.56
N PHE A 191 -8.98 4.54 -17.23
CA PHE A 191 -9.56 3.19 -17.37
C PHE A 191 -10.58 3.08 -18.53
N GLY A 192 -10.65 4.10 -19.41
CA GLY A 192 -11.64 4.13 -20.50
C GLY A 192 -11.49 3.02 -21.54
N ASN A 193 -10.29 2.44 -21.65
CA ASN A 193 -9.98 1.32 -22.54
C ASN A 193 -9.88 -0.02 -21.78
N GLY A 194 -10.44 -0.10 -20.57
CA GLY A 194 -10.33 -1.25 -19.68
C GLY A 194 -9.22 -1.11 -18.65
N ASP A 195 -9.20 -2.06 -17.72
CA ASP A 195 -8.30 -2.18 -16.57
C ASP A 195 -7.29 -3.33 -16.72
N THR A 196 -7.28 -3.99 -17.87
CA THR A 196 -6.44 -5.16 -18.16
C THR A 196 -5.09 -4.72 -18.71
N VAL A 197 -4.02 -5.32 -18.18
CA VAL A 197 -2.63 -5.11 -18.57
C VAL A 197 -1.92 -6.45 -18.74
N ASN A 198 -0.94 -6.52 -19.64
CA ASN A 198 -0.01 -7.65 -19.67
C ASN A 198 1.06 -7.42 -18.59
N ALA A 199 1.13 -8.32 -17.62
CA ALA A 199 1.98 -8.15 -16.44
C ALA A 199 2.69 -9.46 -16.07
N ALA A 200 3.86 -9.33 -15.47
CA ALA A 200 4.48 -10.45 -14.77
C ALA A 200 3.97 -10.47 -13.32
N THR A 201 3.79 -11.68 -12.77
CA THR A 201 3.43 -11.92 -11.37
C THR A 201 4.41 -12.91 -10.77
N ASP A 202 4.57 -12.92 -9.45
CA ASP A 202 5.36 -13.94 -8.75
C ASP A 202 4.68 -15.32 -8.85
N THR A 203 5.09 -16.11 -9.83
CA THR A 203 4.51 -17.42 -10.15
C THR A 203 5.24 -18.57 -9.48
N ASN A 204 6.44 -18.34 -8.97
CA ASN A 204 7.26 -19.34 -8.29
C ASN A 204 7.20 -19.19 -6.74
N GLY A 205 6.63 -18.09 -6.24
CA GLY A 205 6.40 -17.82 -4.82
C GLY A 205 7.64 -17.41 -4.05
N ASP A 206 8.65 -16.85 -4.73
CA ASP A 206 9.92 -16.47 -4.11
C ASP A 206 9.98 -15.01 -3.63
N GLY A 207 8.88 -14.26 -3.78
CA GLY A 207 8.70 -12.92 -3.26
C GLY A 207 9.31 -11.82 -4.14
N LYS A 208 9.73 -12.13 -5.37
CA LYS A 208 10.23 -11.17 -6.36
C LYS A 208 9.67 -11.47 -7.74
N ILE A 209 9.95 -10.60 -8.72
CA ILE A 209 9.56 -10.80 -10.12
C ILE A 209 10.79 -10.90 -11.01
N ASP A 210 11.07 -12.08 -11.56
CA ASP A 210 12.23 -12.36 -12.41
C ASP A 210 11.92 -13.20 -13.67
N THR A 211 11.38 -12.56 -14.70
CA THR A 211 11.01 -13.23 -15.97
C THR A 211 12.17 -13.77 -16.83
N LYS A 212 13.44 -13.47 -16.50
CA LYS A 212 14.61 -13.84 -17.32
C LYS A 212 15.61 -14.77 -16.63
N ASN A 213 15.67 -14.75 -15.30
CA ASN A 213 16.67 -15.50 -14.55
C ASN A 213 15.95 -16.53 -13.67
N PRO A 214 16.33 -17.81 -13.74
CA PRO A 214 15.92 -18.74 -12.70
C PRO A 214 16.54 -18.25 -11.38
N GLY A 215 15.75 -18.21 -10.30
CA GLY A 215 16.20 -17.73 -9.01
C GLY A 215 17.44 -18.50 -8.48
N VAL A 216 17.95 -18.11 -7.32
CA VAL A 216 19.23 -18.63 -6.78
C VAL A 216 19.22 -20.16 -6.61
N ASN A 217 18.03 -20.76 -6.47
CA ASN A 217 17.85 -22.21 -6.35
C ASN A 217 17.42 -22.91 -7.65
N GLY A 218 17.41 -22.19 -8.78
CA GLY A 218 16.95 -22.72 -10.05
C GLY A 218 15.43 -22.71 -10.21
N GLU A 219 14.71 -21.82 -9.50
CA GLU A 219 13.27 -21.63 -9.71
C GLU A 219 12.96 -21.30 -11.18
N ALA A 220 11.77 -21.67 -11.65
CA ALA A 220 11.36 -21.28 -13.00
C ALA A 220 11.19 -19.74 -13.08
N PRO A 221 11.60 -19.09 -14.18
CA PRO A 221 11.35 -17.67 -14.37
C PRO A 221 9.86 -17.34 -14.30
N ASP A 222 9.54 -16.15 -13.81
CA ASP A 222 8.17 -15.69 -13.79
C ASP A 222 7.54 -15.56 -15.17
N GLN A 223 6.23 -15.78 -15.21
CA GLN A 223 5.45 -15.76 -16.44
C GLN A 223 4.62 -14.50 -16.55
N GLU A 224 4.50 -13.99 -17.76
CA GLU A 224 3.57 -12.91 -18.10
C GLU A 224 2.16 -13.46 -18.30
N THR A 225 1.18 -12.70 -17.84
CA THR A 225 -0.24 -13.00 -17.94
C THR A 225 -1.03 -11.70 -17.99
N GLU A 226 -2.26 -11.77 -18.50
CA GLU A 226 -3.20 -10.67 -18.33
C GLU A 226 -3.67 -10.58 -16.88
N CYS A 227 -3.56 -9.39 -16.30
CA CYS A 227 -4.03 -9.03 -14.96
C CYS A 227 -4.89 -7.77 -15.03
N ARG A 228 -5.80 -7.62 -14.07
CA ARG A 228 -6.65 -6.44 -13.90
C ARG A 228 -6.09 -5.53 -12.81
N LEU A 229 -5.93 -4.25 -13.13
CA LEU A 229 -5.58 -3.21 -12.17
C LEU A 229 -6.85 -2.71 -11.48
N VAL A 230 -6.81 -2.58 -10.15
CA VAL A 230 -7.96 -2.10 -9.37
C VAL A 230 -8.10 -0.59 -9.52
N GLY A 231 -9.19 -0.15 -10.14
CA GLY A 231 -9.52 1.25 -10.30
C GLY A 231 -10.60 1.48 -11.36
N GLY A 232 -11.17 2.68 -11.39
CA GLY A 232 -12.22 3.01 -12.35
C GLY A 232 -13.50 2.21 -12.12
N ASP A 233 -14.10 1.69 -13.19
CA ASP A 233 -15.32 0.87 -13.16
C ASP A 233 -14.98 -0.62 -12.95
N TYR A 234 -14.27 -0.91 -11.85
CA TYR A 234 -13.64 -2.22 -11.63
C TYR A 234 -14.63 -3.35 -11.34
N ASP A 235 -15.68 -3.07 -10.56
CA ASP A 235 -16.71 -4.06 -10.18
C ASP A 235 -17.84 -4.16 -11.23
N HIS A 236 -17.81 -3.30 -12.25
CA HIS A 236 -18.85 -3.17 -13.27
C HIS A 236 -20.27 -3.01 -12.70
N ASP A 237 -20.39 -2.45 -11.48
CA ASP A 237 -21.67 -2.16 -10.87
C ASP A 237 -22.02 -0.68 -11.05
N SER A 238 -23.03 -0.43 -11.88
CA SER A 238 -23.58 0.92 -12.10
C SER A 238 -24.04 1.66 -10.82
N LYS A 239 -24.12 0.97 -9.68
CA LYS A 239 -24.53 1.52 -8.38
C LYS A 239 -23.37 1.88 -7.47
N THR A 240 -22.15 1.46 -7.77
CA THR A 240 -20.96 1.81 -7.00
C THR A 240 -20.26 3.01 -7.64
N GLU A 241 -19.59 3.79 -6.81
CA GLU A 241 -18.74 4.86 -7.33
C GLU A 241 -17.48 4.25 -7.95
N LYS A 242 -16.86 5.00 -8.88
CA LYS A 242 -15.60 4.57 -9.48
C LYS A 242 -14.58 4.30 -8.38
N SER A 243 -14.03 3.10 -8.38
CA SER A 243 -13.03 2.66 -7.42
C SER A 243 -11.72 3.43 -7.62
N SER A 244 -11.08 3.74 -6.50
CA SER A 244 -9.67 4.14 -6.46
C SER A 244 -8.93 3.17 -5.56
N HIS A 245 -7.73 2.77 -5.97
CA HIS A 245 -6.89 1.85 -5.23
C HIS A 245 -5.48 2.41 -5.06
N ALA A 246 -4.81 1.94 -4.01
CA ALA A 246 -3.42 2.28 -3.71
C ALA A 246 -2.56 1.02 -3.82
N TYR A 247 -1.39 1.17 -4.43
CA TYR A 247 -0.39 0.12 -4.58
C TYR A 247 0.93 0.60 -3.99
N THR A 248 1.65 -0.26 -3.29
CA THR A 248 3.05 0.04 -2.95
C THR A 248 3.90 -0.11 -4.20
N VAL A 249 4.69 0.90 -4.56
CA VAL A 249 5.74 0.73 -5.58
C VAL A 249 6.91 0.02 -4.92
N VAL A 250 7.37 -1.08 -5.48
CA VAL A 250 8.41 -1.95 -4.93
C VAL A 250 9.73 -1.79 -5.66
N ASP A 251 9.69 -1.68 -6.98
CA ASP A 251 10.89 -1.53 -7.81
C ASP A 251 10.57 -0.77 -9.11
N ILE A 252 11.58 -0.09 -9.67
CA ILE A 252 11.48 0.63 -10.95
C ILE A 252 12.76 0.44 -11.75
N ASP A 253 12.61 -0.11 -12.96
CA ASP A 253 13.65 -0.14 -13.99
C ASP A 253 13.26 0.74 -15.18
N ASP A 254 14.09 0.78 -16.23
CA ASP A 254 13.89 1.66 -17.40
C ASP A 254 12.63 1.35 -18.22
N GLU A 255 12.09 0.12 -18.11
CA GLU A 255 10.95 -0.36 -18.89
C GLU A 255 9.71 -0.63 -18.02
N TYR A 256 9.91 -0.99 -16.75
CA TYR A 256 8.87 -1.53 -15.88
C TYR A 256 8.78 -0.86 -14.51
N VAL A 257 7.59 -1.00 -13.92
CA VAL A 257 7.31 -0.71 -12.51
C VAL A 257 6.80 -1.98 -11.85
N THR A 258 7.42 -2.39 -10.75
CA THR A 258 6.93 -3.47 -9.90
C THR A 258 6.13 -2.88 -8.76
N LEU A 259 4.90 -3.35 -8.60
CA LEU A 259 3.92 -2.91 -7.63
C LEU A 259 3.52 -4.06 -6.71
N ARG A 260 3.01 -3.72 -5.53
CA ARG A 260 2.32 -4.63 -4.64
C ARG A 260 0.88 -4.17 -4.44
N ASN A 261 -0.06 -5.04 -4.79
CA ASN A 261 -1.46 -4.88 -4.46
C ASN A 261 -1.67 -5.23 -2.98
N PRO A 262 -2.16 -4.30 -2.13
CA PRO A 262 -2.40 -4.59 -0.72
C PRO A 262 -3.45 -5.68 -0.49
N TRP A 263 -4.24 -6.08 -1.50
CA TRP A 263 -5.15 -7.22 -1.42
C TRP A 263 -4.46 -8.59 -1.43
N GLY A 264 -3.14 -8.65 -1.58
CA GLY A 264 -2.39 -9.90 -1.61
C GLY A 264 -2.64 -10.77 -2.83
N GLY A 265 -3.28 -10.24 -3.87
CA GLY A 265 -3.48 -10.92 -5.12
C GLY A 265 -3.94 -10.00 -6.24
N ASN A 266 -3.81 -10.46 -7.47
CA ASN A 266 -4.15 -9.75 -8.69
C ASN A 266 -5.16 -10.57 -9.49
N ASP A 267 -6.33 -10.00 -9.74
CA ASP A 267 -7.38 -10.68 -10.51
C ASP A 267 -7.01 -10.71 -12.00
N THR A 268 -7.52 -11.70 -12.72
CA THR A 268 -7.34 -11.86 -14.17
C THR A 268 -8.65 -11.61 -14.90
N PRO A 269 -8.64 -11.31 -16.21
CA PRO A 269 -9.86 -11.04 -16.98
C PRO A 269 -10.87 -12.21 -17.03
N ASN A 270 -10.43 -13.43 -16.73
CA ASN A 270 -11.24 -14.65 -16.81
C ASN A 270 -11.63 -15.19 -15.42
N ASP A 271 -11.94 -14.29 -14.48
CA ASP A 271 -12.33 -14.60 -13.10
C ASP A 271 -11.29 -15.44 -12.30
N GLY A 272 -10.04 -15.41 -12.73
CA GLY A 272 -8.92 -16.02 -11.99
C GLY A 272 -8.27 -15.01 -11.05
N ARG A 273 -7.43 -15.51 -10.13
CA ARG A 273 -6.61 -14.68 -9.25
C ARG A 273 -5.19 -15.23 -9.16
N LYS A 274 -4.21 -14.34 -9.14
CA LYS A 274 -2.79 -14.63 -8.87
C LYS A 274 -2.46 -14.17 -7.46
N ASP A 275 -1.98 -15.07 -6.62
CA ASP A 275 -1.64 -14.78 -5.22
C ASP A 275 -0.33 -13.97 -5.10
N GLY A 276 -0.03 -13.48 -3.91
CA GLY A 276 1.20 -12.74 -3.58
C GLY A 276 1.14 -11.24 -3.84
N GLY A 277 0.19 -10.77 -4.66
CA GLY A 277 -0.08 -9.34 -4.86
C GLY A 277 1.00 -8.57 -5.65
N LEU A 278 2.18 -9.14 -5.87
CA LEU A 278 3.21 -8.57 -6.74
C LEU A 278 2.77 -8.60 -8.20
N ILE A 279 2.93 -7.45 -8.87
CA ILE A 279 2.61 -7.27 -10.28
C ILE A 279 3.63 -6.31 -10.90
N ARG A 280 4.25 -6.70 -12.01
CA ARG A 280 5.15 -5.84 -12.79
C ARG A 280 4.52 -5.49 -14.11
N ILE A 281 4.35 -4.18 -14.33
CA ILE A 281 3.70 -3.60 -15.52
C ILE A 281 4.68 -2.69 -16.25
N THR A 282 4.37 -2.37 -17.51
CA THR A 282 5.16 -1.40 -18.28
C THR A 282 5.03 0.00 -17.66
N ARG A 283 6.05 0.85 -17.86
CA ARG A 283 5.95 2.27 -17.49
C ARG A 283 4.80 2.99 -18.21
N GLU A 284 4.48 2.59 -19.44
CA GLU A 284 3.33 3.14 -20.21
C GLU A 284 1.99 2.82 -19.53
N ASP A 285 1.80 1.57 -19.09
CA ASP A 285 0.60 1.19 -18.33
C ASP A 285 0.57 1.89 -16.97
N TYR A 286 1.73 2.08 -16.32
CA TYR A 286 1.82 2.83 -15.08
C TYR A 286 1.36 4.28 -15.26
N GLU A 287 1.92 4.99 -16.24
CA GLU A 287 1.57 6.36 -16.61
C GLU A 287 0.08 6.54 -16.91
N LYS A 288 -0.50 5.57 -17.63
CA LYS A 288 -1.90 5.57 -18.00
C LYS A 288 -2.82 5.37 -16.80
N HIS A 289 -2.50 4.43 -15.90
CA HIS A 289 -3.42 3.98 -14.86
C HIS A 289 -3.15 4.60 -13.48
N PHE A 290 -1.98 5.19 -13.25
CA PHE A 290 -1.55 5.74 -11.97
C PHE A 290 -1.19 7.21 -12.10
N ALA A 291 -2.22 8.06 -12.05
CA ALA A 291 -2.06 9.49 -12.26
C ALA A 291 -1.27 10.21 -11.16
N ARG A 292 -1.04 9.54 -10.02
CA ARG A 292 -0.38 10.10 -8.85
C ARG A 292 0.46 9.08 -8.09
N THR A 293 1.63 9.51 -7.65
CA THR A 293 2.56 8.77 -6.81
C THR A 293 2.91 9.57 -5.56
N ASP A 294 2.54 9.06 -4.40
CA ASP A 294 2.84 9.67 -3.09
C ASP A 294 4.16 9.11 -2.55
N ILE A 295 5.05 9.99 -2.07
CA ILE A 295 6.37 9.64 -1.55
C ILE A 295 6.48 10.10 -0.09
N GLY A 296 6.98 9.22 0.77
CA GLY A 296 7.18 9.43 2.20
C GLY A 296 8.62 9.19 2.63
N GLN A 297 9.18 10.11 3.42
CA GLN A 297 10.56 10.00 3.87
C GLN A 297 10.72 8.90 4.94
N VAL A 298 11.72 8.04 4.72
CA VAL A 298 12.32 7.14 5.71
C VAL A 298 13.71 7.72 6.04
N PRO A 299 14.07 7.89 7.33
CA PRO A 299 15.36 8.45 7.74
C PRO A 299 16.57 7.67 7.24
#